data_AF-A0A4S3K2X0-F1
#
_entry.id   AF-A0A4S3K2X0-F1
#
_cell.length_a   1.000
_cell.length_b   1.000
_cell.length_c   1.000
_cell.angle_alpha   90.00
_cell.angle_beta   90.00
_cell.angle_gamma   90.00
#
_symmetry.space_group_name_H-M   'P 1'
#
loop_
_entity.id
_entity.type
_entity.pdbx_description
1 polymer ?
#
loop_
_entity_poly.entity_id
_entity_poly.type
_entity_poly.pdbx_seq_one_letter_code
_entity_poly.pdbx_strand_id
1 'polypeptide(L)'
;MKRLWQRFRLALLESRPTKGLMLPLMLSLMVIGSALYAIRVKHDNRSLTTEIERARVERERMQMEWSQLQLEEAALSHHARIENTARTQLGMAEPRDYVIVNQSTADRVP
;
A
#
# COMPACT_ATOMS: atom_id res chain seq x y z
N MET A 1 46.87 11.33 -19.19
CA MET A 1 45.89 10.67 -18.28
C MET A 1 46.26 9.23 -17.92
N LYS A 2 46.62 8.35 -18.88
CA LYS A 2 47.06 6.96 -18.59
C LYS A 2 48.30 6.84 -17.67
N ARG A 3 49.17 7.86 -17.66
CA ARG A 3 50.38 7.91 -16.80
C ARG A 3 50.07 8.08 -15.30
N LEU A 4 48.96 8.73 -14.95
CA LEU A 4 48.51 8.82 -13.55
C LEU A 4 47.94 7.49 -13.07
N TRP A 5 47.21 6.80 -13.94
CA TRP A 5 46.71 5.44 -13.70
C TRP A 5 47.83 4.40 -13.55
N GLN A 6 48.91 4.53 -14.33
CA GLN A 6 50.07 3.66 -14.20
C GLN A 6 50.87 3.89 -12.91
N ARG A 7 51.06 5.15 -12.50
CA ARG A 7 51.74 5.45 -11.23
C ARG A 7 50.95 4.97 -10.02
N PHE A 8 49.62 5.05 -10.08
CA PHE A 8 48.73 4.48 -9.06
C PHE A 8 48.83 2.94 -9.01
N ARG A 9 48.89 2.29 -10.19
CA ARG A 9 49.05 0.83 -10.30
C ARG A 9 50.44 0.34 -9.84
N LEU A 10 51.49 1.12 -10.06
CA LEU A 10 52.86 0.79 -9.64
C LEU A 10 53.10 1.07 -8.15
N ALA A 11 52.47 2.11 -7.59
CA ALA A 11 52.51 2.37 -6.15
C ALA A 11 51.83 1.25 -5.34
N LEU A 12 50.88 0.53 -5.94
CA LEU A 12 50.25 -0.64 -5.33
C LEU A 12 51.19 -1.86 -5.31
N LEU A 13 52.11 -1.99 -6.27
CA LEU A 13 53.01 -3.14 -6.41
C LEU A 13 54.39 -2.92 -5.75
N GLU A 14 54.86 -1.68 -5.66
CA GLU A 14 56.16 -1.29 -5.09
C GLU A 14 56.06 -0.94 -3.59
N SER A 15 55.11 -1.54 -2.87
CA SER A 15 55.04 -1.34 -1.42
C SER A 15 55.94 -2.34 -0.71
N ARG A 16 57.22 -2.00 -0.59
CA ARG A 16 58.08 -2.63 0.43
C ARG A 16 57.38 -2.48 1.79
N PRO A 17 57.21 -3.55 2.58
CA PRO A 17 56.42 -3.54 3.80
C PRO A 17 57.11 -2.67 4.86
N THR A 18 56.84 -1.38 4.80
CA THR A 18 57.15 -0.39 5.83
C THR A 18 55.81 0.01 6.46
N LYS A 19 55.86 0.37 7.75
CA LYS A 19 54.69 0.55 8.63
C LYS A 19 53.57 1.44 8.05
N GLY A 20 53.86 2.28 7.05
CA GLY A 20 52.90 3.11 6.33
C GLY A 20 51.88 2.37 5.45
N LEU A 21 52.12 1.10 5.07
CA LEU A 21 51.16 0.33 4.25
C LEU A 21 50.01 -0.27 5.08
N MET A 22 50.16 -0.34 6.41
CA MET A 22 49.12 -0.93 7.28
C MET A 22 47.84 -0.09 7.27
N LEU A 23 47.96 1.24 7.19
CA LEU A 23 46.84 2.17 7.19
C LEU A 23 45.92 2.00 5.95
N PRO A 24 46.42 2.06 4.70
CA PRO A 24 45.58 1.87 3.52
C PRO A 24 45.00 0.45 3.44
N LEU A 25 45.74 -0.57 3.90
CA LEU A 25 45.25 -1.94 3.95
C LEU A 25 44.07 -2.09 4.92
N MET A 26 44.19 -1.50 6.12
CA MET A 26 43.13 -1.49 7.13
C MET A 26 41.88 -0.74 6.62
N LEU A 27 42.06 0.44 6.01
CA LEU A 27 40.98 1.19 5.39
C LEU A 27 40.28 0.39 4.30
N SER A 28 41.03 -0.29 3.44
CA SER A 28 40.46 -1.13 2.37
C SER A 28 39.62 -2.28 2.94
N LEU A 29 40.14 -2.99 3.95
CA LEU A 29 39.40 -4.03 4.67
C LEU A 29 38.13 -3.50 5.32
N MET A 30 38.19 -2.31 5.92
CA MET A 30 37.06 -1.67 6.59
C MET A 30 35.96 -1.27 5.59
N VAL A 31 36.33 -0.76 4.41
CA VAL A 31 35.37 -0.46 3.32
C VAL A 31 34.74 -1.75 2.79
N ILE A 32 35.52 -2.80 2.56
CA ILE A 32 35.01 -4.11 2.11
C ILE A 32 34.03 -4.68 3.14
N GLY A 33 34.40 -4.64 4.43
CA GLY A 33 33.53 -5.06 5.53
C GLY A 33 32.22 -4.27 5.58
N SER A 34 32.29 -2.94 5.44
CA SER A 34 31.10 -2.08 5.37
C SER A 34 30.20 -2.40 4.18
N ALA A 35 30.78 -2.70 3.01
CA ALA A 35 30.02 -3.06 1.83
C ALA A 35 29.28 -4.40 2.01
N LEU A 36 29.97 -5.42 2.54
CA LEU A 36 29.37 -6.72 2.84
C LEU A 36 28.27 -6.62 3.91
N TYR A 37 28.51 -5.81 4.95
CA TYR A 37 27.51 -5.56 6.00
C TYR A 37 26.26 -4.89 5.43
N ALA A 38 26.42 -3.84 4.60
CA ALA A 38 25.30 -3.18 3.94
C ALA A 38 24.51 -4.13 3.02
N ILE A 39 25.20 -5.04 2.31
CA ILE A 39 24.55 -6.07 1.48
C ILE A 39 23.74 -7.03 2.36
N ARG A 40 24.29 -7.48 3.49
CA ARG A 40 23.58 -8.36 4.43
C ARG A 40 22.34 -7.67 5.00
N VAL A 41 22.47 -6.43 5.47
CA VAL A 41 21.33 -5.63 5.95
C VAL A 41 20.26 -5.49 4.86
N LYS A 42 20.65 -5.26 3.60
CA LYS A 42 19.72 -5.17 2.47
C LYS A 42 19.05 -6.50 2.12
N HIS A 43 19.76 -7.62 2.27
CA HIS A 43 19.20 -8.95 2.05
C HIS A 43 18.16 -9.31 3.11
N ASP A 44 18.49 -9.04 4.38
CA ASP A 44 17.59 -9.28 5.52
C ASP A 44 16.34 -8.38 5.43
N ASN A 45 16.50 -7.16 4.92
CA ASN A 45 15.39 -6.22 4.69
C ASN A 45 14.31 -6.79 3.77
N ARG A 46 14.70 -7.59 2.75
CA ARG A 46 13.75 -8.15 1.79
C ARG A 46 12.84 -9.20 2.43
N SER A 47 13.31 -9.94 3.43
CA SER A 47 12.49 -10.90 4.17
C SER A 47 11.54 -10.18 5.14
N LEU A 48 12.04 -9.22 5.92
CA LEU A 48 11.23 -8.45 6.88
C LEU A 48 10.14 -7.61 6.21
N THR A 49 10.40 -7.11 5.00
CA THR A 49 9.40 -6.38 4.21
C THR A 49 8.23 -7.27 3.82
N THR A 50 8.45 -8.55 3.47
CA THR A 50 7.34 -9.43 3.05
C THR A 50 6.33 -9.70 4.16
N GLU A 51 6.77 -9.79 5.41
CA GLU A 51 5.86 -10.02 6.54
C GLU A 51 5.04 -8.77 6.86
N ILE A 52 5.66 -7.59 6.78
CA ILE A 52 4.99 -6.30 6.92
C ILE A 52 3.96 -6.11 5.80
N GLU A 53 4.31 -6.42 4.55
CA GLU A 53 3.38 -6.31 3.42
C GLU A 53 2.19 -7.26 3.56
N ARG A 54 2.39 -8.49 4.03
CA ARG A 54 1.28 -9.42 4.30
C ARG A 54 0.32 -8.90 5.35
N ALA A 55 0.83 -8.39 6.47
CA ALA A 55 0.00 -7.81 7.52
C ALA A 55 -0.75 -6.54 7.04
N ARG A 56 -0.13 -5.76 6.15
CA ARG A 56 -0.78 -4.59 5.51
C ARG A 56 -1.94 -4.99 4.61
N VAL A 57 -1.74 -5.99 3.74
CA VAL A 57 -2.79 -6.47 2.84
C VAL A 57 -4.00 -6.98 3.62
N GLU A 58 -3.78 -7.72 4.71
CA GLU A 58 -4.89 -8.21 5.54
C GLU A 58 -5.65 -7.05 6.22
N ARG A 59 -4.92 -6.05 6.72
CA ARG A 59 -5.53 -4.85 7.29
C ARG A 59 -6.35 -4.08 6.25
N GLU A 60 -5.84 -3.92 5.04
CA GLU A 60 -6.54 -3.23 3.94
C GLU A 60 -7.83 -3.94 3.56
N ARG A 61 -7.80 -5.28 3.53
CA ARG A 61 -9.00 -6.09 3.30
C ARG A 61 -10.06 -5.83 4.37
N MET A 62 -9.70 -5.94 5.66
CA MET A 62 -10.63 -5.68 6.76
C MET A 62 -11.18 -4.25 6.74
N GLN A 63 -10.34 -3.27 6.38
CA GLN A 63 -10.76 -1.87 6.28
C GLN A 63 -11.80 -1.64 5.17
N MET A 64 -11.67 -2.33 4.03
CA MET A 64 -12.66 -2.29 2.95
C MET A 64 -13.99 -2.93 3.36
N GLU A 65 -13.94 -4.09 4.01
CA GLU A 65 -15.16 -4.75 4.51
C GLU A 65 -15.87 -3.85 5.53
N TRP A 66 -15.11 -3.21 6.44
CA TRP A 66 -15.65 -2.26 7.41
C TRP A 66 -16.24 -1.00 6.78
N SER A 67 -15.60 -0.44 5.74
CA SER A 67 -16.16 0.73 5.05
C SER A 67 -17.45 0.40 4.30
N GLN A 68 -17.54 -0.81 3.72
CA GLN A 68 -18.77 -1.28 3.10
C GLN A 68 -19.90 -1.41 4.13
N LEU A 69 -19.64 -2.04 5.27
CA LEU A 69 -20.64 -2.19 6.34
C LEU A 69 -21.15 -0.84 6.85
N GLN A 70 -20.27 0.16 6.98
CA GLN A 70 -20.70 1.51 7.35
C GLN A 70 -21.61 2.16 6.30
N LEU A 71 -21.37 1.93 5.01
CA LEU A 71 -22.24 2.43 3.95
C LEU A 71 -23.61 1.75 4.00
N GLU A 72 -23.65 0.45 4.28
CA GLU A 72 -24.90 -0.31 4.46
C GLU A 72 -25.70 0.22 5.68
N GLU A 73 -25.05 0.44 6.82
CA GLU A 73 -25.68 0.99 8.02
C GLU A 73 -26.16 2.45 7.80
N ALA A 74 -25.37 3.27 7.11
CA ALA A 74 -25.76 4.63 6.74
C ALA A 74 -26.99 4.63 5.82
N ALA A 75 -27.06 3.71 4.85
CA ALA A 75 -28.23 3.57 3.98
C ALA A 75 -29.48 3.13 4.75
N LEU A 76 -29.34 2.15 5.65
CA LEU A 76 -30.44 1.67 6.50
C LEU A 76 -30.94 2.75 7.46
N SER A 77 -30.05 3.50 8.10
CA SER A 77 -30.43 4.60 9.00
C SER A 77 -31.11 5.75 8.26
N HIS A 78 -30.67 6.05 7.03
CA HIS A 78 -31.29 7.07 6.18
C HIS A 78 -32.69 6.63 5.73
N HIS A 79 -32.86 5.38 5.28
CA HIS A 79 -34.19 4.83 4.95
C HIS A 79 -35.11 4.77 6.16
N ALA A 80 -34.62 4.30 7.32
CA ALA A 80 -35.40 4.27 8.56
C ALA A 80 -35.85 5.67 8.99
N ARG A 81 -35.01 6.70 8.83
CA ARG A 81 -35.39 8.09 9.07
C ARG A 81 -36.44 8.60 8.10
N ILE A 82 -36.35 8.25 6.82
CA ILE A 82 -37.35 8.64 5.80
C ILE A 82 -38.69 7.98 6.11
N GLU A 83 -38.71 6.68 6.41
CA GLU A 83 -39.95 5.98 6.71
C GLU A 83 -40.62 6.50 7.98
N ASN A 84 -39.83 6.75 9.03
CA ASN A 84 -40.38 7.35 10.25
C ASN A 84 -40.93 8.77 9.99
N THR A 85 -40.25 9.56 9.15
CA THR A 85 -40.72 10.88 8.75
C THR A 85 -42.02 10.79 7.93
N ALA A 86 -42.11 9.86 6.98
CA ALA A 86 -43.30 9.64 6.16
C ALA A 86 -44.49 9.12 6.98
N ARG A 87 -44.24 8.23 7.93
CA ARG A 87 -45.29 7.69 8.81
C ARG A 87 -45.80 8.72 9.81
N THR A 88 -44.90 9.49 10.40
CA THR A 88 -45.24 10.40 11.53
C THR A 88 -45.68 11.78 11.06
N GLN A 89 -45.04 12.35 10.03
CA GLN A 89 -45.37 13.70 9.54
C GLN A 89 -46.37 13.69 8.37
N LEU A 90 -46.33 12.66 7.53
CA LEU A 90 -47.21 12.54 6.35
C LEU A 90 -48.36 11.54 6.54
N GLY A 91 -48.42 10.83 7.68
CA GLY A 91 -49.49 9.89 7.99
C GLY A 91 -49.56 8.69 7.04
N MET A 92 -48.47 8.39 6.31
CA MET A 92 -48.46 7.31 5.32
C MET A 92 -48.51 5.94 6.02
N ALA A 93 -49.53 5.15 5.66
CA ALA A 93 -49.63 3.73 5.98
C ALA A 93 -49.35 2.90 4.73
N GLU A 94 -48.65 1.77 4.90
CA GLU A 94 -48.33 0.86 3.80
C GLU A 94 -49.62 0.31 3.17
N PRO A 95 -49.90 0.58 1.88
CA PRO A 95 -51.12 0.12 1.22
C PRO A 95 -51.12 -1.41 1.09
N ARG A 96 -52.21 -2.07 1.49
CA ARG A 96 -52.35 -3.53 1.45
C ARG A 96 -52.63 -4.11 0.06
N ASP A 97 -52.90 -3.26 -0.93
CA ASP A 97 -53.32 -3.69 -2.27
C ASP A 97 -52.78 -2.73 -3.33
N TYR A 98 -52.16 -3.25 -4.39
CA TYR A 98 -51.57 -2.46 -5.46
C TYR A 98 -52.25 -2.78 -6.79
N VAL A 99 -52.93 -1.79 -7.37
CA VAL A 99 -53.52 -1.89 -8.72
C VAL A 99 -52.59 -1.18 -9.70
N ILE A 100 -51.96 -1.97 -10.57
CA ILE A 100 -51.12 -1.45 -11.65
C ILE A 100 -52.05 -0.95 -12.76
N VAL A 101 -52.19 0.36 -12.90
CA VAL A 101 -52.90 0.97 -14.03
C VAL A 101 -51.97 0.96 -15.25
N ASN A 102 -52.24 0.06 -16.18
CA ASN A 102 -51.50 -0.07 -17.43
C ASN A 102 -51.87 1.10 -18.37
N GLN A 103 -50.95 2.03 -18.62
CA GLN A 103 -51.18 3.22 -19.47
C GLN A 103 -51.26 2.91 -20.98
N SER A 104 -51.39 1.64 -21.37
CA SER A 104 -51.32 1.20 -22.76
C SER A 104 -52.64 1.29 -23.56
N THR A 105 -53.68 1.96 -23.05
CA THR A 105 -54.99 2.05 -23.72
C THR A 105 -55.41 3.47 -24.12
N ALA A 106 -54.58 4.50 -23.89
CA ALA A 106 -54.95 5.89 -24.20
C ALA A 106 -54.70 6.31 -25.67
N ASP A 107 -54.00 5.50 -26.46
CA ASP A 107 -53.59 5.85 -27.83
C ASP A 107 -54.23 4.98 -28.91
N ARG A 108 -55.48 4.54 -28.71
CA ARG A 108 -56.25 3.96 -29.80
C ARG A 108 -57.69 4.38 -29.74
N VAL A 109 -58.06 5.22 -30.70
CA VAL A 109 -59.29 5.21 -31.54
C VAL A 109 -59.71 6.67 -31.83
N PRO A 110 -60.21 7.00 -33.04
CA PRO A 110 -60.16 6.31 -34.33
C PRO A 110 -59.17 6.94 -35.33
#